data_AF-A0A2V9Y213-F1
#
_entry.id   AF-A0A2V9Y213-F1
#
_cell.length_a   1.000
_cell.length_b   1.000
_cell.length_c   1.000
_cell.angle_alpha   90.00
_cell.angle_beta   90.00
_cell.angle_gamma   90.00
#
_symmetry.space_group_name_H-M   'P 1'
#
loop_
_entity.id
_entity.type
_entity.pdbx_description
1 polymer ?
#
loop_
_entity_poly.entity_id
_entity_poly.type
_entity_poly.pdbx_seq_one_letter_code
_entity_poly.pdbx_strand_id
1 'polypeptide(L)'
;KSGYDPNAFISFFEKVQAKEKKKPGTLAKAFSTHPQTPDRIAKSQEEISRILPARAQYVVTTSEFDTVKARLAALENRRKVVDEKESGKPSLRRTASKDKTTRNKSADDDRPTLKRRDDQNQN
;
A
#
# COMPACT_ATOMS: atom_id res chain seq x y z
N LYS A 1 -25.63 22.71 -13.33
CA LYS A 1 -25.54 21.53 -12.42
C LYS A 1 -25.40 20.26 -13.26
N SER A 2 -24.46 19.40 -12.93
CA SER A 2 -24.03 18.23 -13.72
C SER A 2 -24.94 17.00 -13.62
N GLY A 3 -25.96 17.00 -12.75
CA GLY A 3 -26.97 15.94 -12.66
C GLY A 3 -26.56 14.67 -11.93
N TYR A 4 -25.34 14.62 -11.40
CA TYR A 4 -24.89 13.56 -10.49
C TYR A 4 -25.60 13.63 -9.14
N ASP A 5 -25.75 12.46 -8.51
CA ASP A 5 -26.29 12.37 -7.16
C ASP A 5 -25.33 13.06 -6.15
N PRO A 6 -25.76 14.13 -5.47
CA PRO A 6 -24.91 14.79 -4.47
C PRO A 6 -24.56 13.87 -3.29
N ASN A 7 -25.40 12.89 -2.96
CA ASN A 7 -25.14 11.93 -1.89
C ASN A 7 -24.08 10.90 -2.28
N ALA A 8 -23.78 10.75 -3.58
CA ALA A 8 -22.72 9.85 -4.05
C ALA A 8 -21.36 10.21 -3.43
N PHE A 9 -21.11 11.51 -3.18
CA PHE A 9 -19.89 11.97 -2.54
C PHE A 9 -19.74 11.41 -1.11
N ILE A 10 -20.80 11.39 -0.31
CA ILE A 10 -20.79 10.86 1.05
C ILE A 10 -20.57 9.35 1.02
N SER A 11 -21.33 8.64 0.16
CA SER A 11 -21.21 7.19 0.02
C SER A 11 -19.82 6.74 -0.45
N PHE A 12 -19.10 7.59 -1.19
CA PHE A 12 -17.74 7.31 -1.64
C PHE A 12 -16.77 7.24 -0.46
N PHE A 13 -16.82 8.22 0.44
CA PHE A 13 -15.92 8.23 1.59
C PHE A 13 -16.27 7.19 2.65
N GLU A 14 -17.54 6.82 2.81
CA GLU A 14 -17.91 5.65 3.62
C GLU A 14 -17.23 4.38 3.07
N LYS A 15 -17.25 4.20 1.75
CA LYS A 15 -16.54 3.08 1.09
C LYS A 15 -15.02 3.19 1.27
N VAL A 16 -14.45 4.38 1.20
CA VAL A 16 -13.01 4.60 1.45
C VAL A 16 -12.65 4.27 2.89
N GLN A 17 -13.42 4.74 3.87
CA GLN A 17 -13.21 4.46 5.28
C GLN A 17 -13.35 2.96 5.59
N ALA A 18 -14.33 2.28 4.99
CA ALA A 18 -14.47 0.84 5.10
C ALA A 18 -13.27 0.08 4.50
N LYS A 19 -12.69 0.58 3.40
CA LYS A 19 -11.46 0.02 2.81
C LYS A 19 -10.22 0.32 3.63
N GLU A 20 -10.12 1.49 4.25
CA GLU A 20 -9.03 1.87 5.15
C GLU A 20 -9.04 1.00 6.41
N LYS A 21 -10.21 0.72 6.98
CA LYS A 21 -10.35 -0.26 8.08
C LYS A 21 -9.86 -1.66 7.70
N LYS A 22 -10.04 -2.07 6.45
CA LYS A 22 -9.58 -3.38 5.95
C LYS A 22 -8.09 -3.40 5.59
N LYS A 23 -7.55 -2.29 5.08
CA LYS A 23 -6.15 -2.12 4.67
C LYS A 23 -5.66 -0.76 5.14
N PRO A 24 -5.20 -0.65 6.41
CA PRO A 24 -4.74 0.61 6.96
C PRO A 24 -3.48 1.10 6.22
N GLY A 25 -3.39 2.41 6.00
CA GLY A 25 -2.16 3.08 5.55
C GLY A 25 -2.10 3.50 4.07
N THR A 26 -2.65 2.72 3.13
CA THR A 26 -2.55 3.10 1.69
C THR A 26 -3.51 4.21 1.29
N LEU A 27 -4.72 4.23 1.87
CA LEU A 27 -5.73 5.24 1.59
C LEU A 27 -5.51 6.52 2.41
N ALA A 28 -5.03 6.39 3.64
CA ALA A 28 -4.70 7.51 4.52
C ALA A 28 -3.73 8.51 3.86
N LYS A 29 -2.74 8.03 3.10
CA LYS A 29 -1.74 8.87 2.43
C LYS A 29 -2.29 9.59 1.20
N ALA A 30 -3.22 8.98 0.46
CA ALA A 30 -3.83 9.61 -0.71
C ALA A 30 -4.84 10.71 -0.32
N PHE A 31 -5.48 10.58 0.84
CA PHE A 31 -6.48 11.52 1.34
C PHE A 31 -5.99 12.39 2.51
N SER A 32 -4.69 12.37 2.82
CA SER A 32 -4.11 13.16 3.92
C SER A 32 -4.30 14.66 3.73
N THR A 33 -4.24 15.15 2.49
CA THR A 33 -4.43 16.57 2.15
C THR A 33 -5.89 17.01 2.32
N HIS A 34 -6.84 16.10 2.16
CA HIS A 34 -8.28 16.38 2.24
C HIS A 34 -9.03 15.32 3.06
N PRO A 35 -8.81 15.27 4.38
CA PRO A 35 -9.49 14.32 5.25
C PRO A 35 -10.98 14.67 5.29
N GLN A 36 -11.84 13.69 5.07
CA GLN A 36 -13.27 13.89 5.27
C GLN A 36 -13.59 13.69 6.75
N THR A 37 -13.56 14.78 7.49
CA THR A 37 -13.96 14.80 8.90
C THR A 37 -15.49 14.75 9.01
N PRO A 38 -16.05 14.23 10.13
CA PRO A 38 -17.50 14.21 10.36
C PRO A 38 -18.17 15.59 10.21
N ASP A 39 -17.49 16.65 10.63
CA ASP A 39 -17.96 18.04 10.48
C ASP A 39 -18.15 18.45 9.01
N ARG A 40 -17.23 18.03 8.12
CA ARG A 40 -17.34 18.31 6.69
C ARG A 40 -18.53 17.57 6.04
N ILE A 41 -18.85 16.37 6.52
CA ILE A 41 -19.99 15.60 6.03
C ILE A 41 -21.30 16.32 6.37
N ALA A 42 -21.45 16.77 7.62
CA ALA A 42 -22.64 17.48 8.08
C ALA A 42 -22.87 18.78 7.29
N LYS A 43 -21.84 19.61 7.11
CA LYS A 43 -21.92 20.84 6.31
C LYS A 43 -22.25 20.57 4.84
N SER A 44 -21.65 19.54 4.25
CA SER A 44 -21.96 19.15 2.88
C SER A 44 -23.41 18.69 2.73
N GLN A 45 -23.93 17.92 3.69
CA GLN A 45 -25.34 17.49 3.70
C GLN A 45 -26.30 18.69 3.80
N GLU A 46 -26.00 19.65 4.67
CA GLU A 46 -26.78 20.89 4.81
C GLU A 46 -26.81 21.68 3.49
N GLU A 47 -25.66 21.90 2.86
CA GLU A 47 -25.56 22.58 1.56
C GLU A 47 -26.31 21.83 0.45
N ILE A 48 -26.22 20.50 0.44
CA ILE A 48 -26.93 19.64 -0.51
C ILE A 48 -28.44 19.85 -0.38
N SER A 49 -28.97 19.79 0.84
CA SER A 49 -30.40 19.99 1.10
C SER A 49 -30.87 21.42 0.77
N ARG A 50 -30.02 22.42 0.98
CA ARG A 50 -30.38 23.83 0.83
C ARG A 50 -30.32 24.33 -0.61
N ILE A 51 -29.33 23.89 -1.37
CA ILE A 51 -28.96 24.52 -2.64
C ILE A 51 -29.37 23.66 -3.83
N LEU A 52 -29.48 22.33 -3.70
CA LEU A 52 -29.79 21.45 -4.82
C LEU A 52 -31.30 21.15 -4.89
N PRO A 53 -31.98 21.49 -5.99
CA PRO A 53 -33.37 21.10 -6.19
C PRO A 53 -33.44 19.59 -6.32
N ALA A 54 -34.40 18.98 -5.62
CA ALA A 54 -34.69 17.57 -5.75
C ALA A 54 -35.01 17.24 -7.22
N ARG A 55 -34.35 16.20 -7.76
CA ARG A 55 -34.63 15.66 -9.08
C ARG A 55 -35.23 14.27 -8.94
N ALA A 56 -36.12 13.90 -9.87
CA ALA A 56 -36.70 12.57 -9.92
C ALA A 56 -35.66 11.48 -10.19
N GLN A 57 -34.57 11.82 -10.90
CA GLN A 57 -33.51 10.89 -11.26
C GLN A 57 -32.15 11.60 -11.19
N TYR A 58 -31.14 10.88 -10.68
CA TYR A 58 -29.75 11.31 -10.63
C TYR A 58 -28.85 10.34 -11.39
N VAL A 59 -27.76 10.85 -11.96
CA VAL A 59 -26.73 10.03 -12.58
C VAL A 59 -25.85 9.43 -11.47
N VAL A 60 -25.85 8.11 -11.33
CA VAL A 60 -25.09 7.39 -10.29
C VAL A 60 -23.81 6.76 -10.86
N THR A 61 -23.92 6.08 -11.99
CA THR A 61 -22.79 5.41 -12.68
C THR A 61 -22.94 5.49 -14.19
N THR A 62 -21.81 5.53 -14.90
CA THR A 62 -21.75 5.47 -16.37
C THR A 62 -21.03 4.20 -16.82
N SER A 63 -21.36 3.69 -18.01
CA SER A 63 -20.68 2.52 -18.60
C SER A 63 -19.18 2.76 -18.80
N GLU A 64 -18.80 3.99 -19.15
CA GLU A 64 -17.41 4.41 -19.26
C GLU A 64 -16.67 4.27 -17.93
N PHE A 65 -17.29 4.64 -16.81
CA PHE A 65 -16.68 4.49 -15.50
C PHE A 65 -16.37 3.02 -15.17
N ASP A 66 -17.27 2.10 -15.52
CA ASP A 66 -17.07 0.68 -15.25
C ASP A 66 -15.99 0.05 -16.14
N THR A 67 -15.91 0.46 -17.42
CA THR A 67 -14.83 0.01 -18.31
C THR A 67 -13.46 0.48 -17.83
N VAL A 68 -13.34 1.75 -17.42
CA VAL A 68 -12.08 2.30 -16.87
C VAL A 68 -11.73 1.66 -15.53
N LYS A 69 -12.71 1.44 -14.65
CA LYS A 69 -12.52 0.75 -13.37
C LYS A 69 -11.99 -0.67 -13.56
N ALA A 70 -12.59 -1.44 -14.47
CA ALA A 70 -12.14 -2.79 -14.80
C ALA A 70 -10.70 -2.80 -15.35
N ARG A 71 -10.40 -1.85 -16.25
CA ARG A 71 -9.05 -1.69 -16.81
C ARG A 71 -8.01 -1.36 -15.74
N LEU A 72 -8.32 -0.45 -14.81
CA LEU A 72 -7.41 -0.06 -13.74
C LEU A 72 -7.17 -1.20 -12.74
N ALA A 73 -8.22 -1.93 -12.37
CA ALA A 73 -8.12 -3.10 -11.51
C ALA A 73 -7.22 -4.19 -12.13
N ALA A 74 -7.34 -4.42 -13.45
CA ALA A 74 -6.48 -5.36 -14.16
C ALA A 74 -5.00 -4.93 -14.13
N LEU A 75 -4.70 -3.63 -14.27
CA LEU A 75 -3.34 -3.12 -14.21
C LEU A 75 -2.74 -3.18 -12.80
N GLU A 76 -3.51 -2.86 -11.75
CA GLU A 76 -3.07 -2.97 -10.35
C GLU A 76 -2.73 -4.42 -9.99
N ASN A 77 -3.62 -5.35 -10.33
CA ASN A 77 -3.42 -6.78 -10.05
C ASN A 77 -2.22 -7.34 -10.81
N ARG A 78 -2.01 -6.93 -12.07
CA ARG A 78 -0.81 -7.30 -12.84
C ARG A 78 0.48 -6.78 -12.20
N ARG A 79 0.51 -5.53 -11.72
CA ARG A 79 1.70 -4.95 -11.06
C ARG A 79 2.07 -5.70 -9.77
N LYS A 80 1.08 -6.02 -8.92
CA LYS A 80 1.33 -6.79 -7.69
C LYS A 80 1.97 -8.15 -7.95
N VAL A 81 1.54 -8.86 -9.00
CA VAL A 81 2.10 -10.19 -9.35
C VAL A 81 3.56 -10.09 -9.81
N VAL A 82 3.99 -8.95 -10.36
CA VAL A 82 5.37 -8.72 -10.81
C VAL A 82 6.29 -8.36 -9.63
N ASP A 83 5.82 -7.55 -8.66
CA ASP A 83 6.63 -7.15 -7.50
C ASP A 83 6.90 -8.29 -6.51
N GLU A 84 6.05 -9.32 -6.43
CA GLU A 84 6.30 -10.51 -5.59
C GLU A 84 7.40 -11.43 -6.15
N LYS A 85 7.75 -11.26 -7.42
CA LYS A 85 8.86 -11.96 -8.07
C LYS A 85 10.00 -10.99 -8.28
N GLU A 86 10.72 -10.73 -7.20
CA GLU A 86 12.12 -10.31 -7.19
C GLU A 86 13.04 -11.39 -7.82
N SER A 87 12.65 -11.96 -8.97
CA SER A 87 13.31 -13.04 -9.70
C SER A 87 14.54 -12.55 -10.47
N GLY A 88 15.39 -11.78 -9.82
CA GLY A 88 16.59 -11.19 -10.42
C GLY A 88 17.53 -10.49 -9.44
N LYS A 89 17.22 -10.44 -8.13
CA LYS A 89 18.17 -9.93 -7.14
C LYS A 89 19.01 -11.08 -6.58
N PRO A 90 20.35 -10.98 -6.59
CA PRO A 90 21.19 -12.02 -6.01
C PRO A 90 20.96 -12.08 -4.49
N SER A 91 20.41 -13.18 -3.99
CA SER A 91 20.26 -13.44 -2.56
C SER A 91 21.49 -14.17 -2.01
N LEU A 92 22.06 -13.69 -0.91
CA LEU A 92 23.19 -14.34 -0.24
C LEU A 92 22.72 -15.65 0.44
N ARG A 93 23.06 -16.79 -0.16
CA ARG A 93 22.72 -18.11 0.38
C ARG A 93 23.76 -18.50 1.43
N ARG A 94 23.44 -18.30 2.72
CA ARG A 94 24.28 -18.81 3.81
C ARG A 94 24.26 -20.35 3.77
N THR A 95 25.40 -20.98 3.56
CA THR A 95 25.53 -22.42 3.79
C THR A 95 25.39 -22.64 5.29
N ALA A 96 24.31 -23.27 5.70
CA ALA A 96 24.18 -23.75 7.07
C ALA A 96 25.17 -24.90 7.23
N SER A 97 26.40 -24.61 7.68
CA SER A 97 27.18 -25.65 8.34
C SER A 97 26.41 -26.01 9.59
N LYS A 98 25.91 -27.24 9.63
CA LYS A 98 25.34 -27.83 10.85
C LYS A 98 26.43 -27.73 11.90
N ASP A 99 26.24 -26.87 12.89
CA ASP A 99 26.75 -27.19 14.20
C ASP A 99 25.75 -26.81 15.28
N LYS A 100 25.40 -27.81 16.09
CA LYS A 100 24.45 -27.69 17.18
C LYS A 100 25.14 -26.95 18.31
N THR A 101 24.88 -25.66 18.50
CA THR A 101 25.38 -24.97 19.69
C THR A 101 24.37 -25.05 20.81
N THR A 102 24.49 -26.09 21.63
CA THR A 102 24.15 -26.01 23.05
C THR A 102 25.01 -24.92 23.70
N ARG A 103 24.34 -24.09 24.49
CA ARG A 103 24.84 -23.00 25.34
C ARG A 103 26.20 -23.30 26.00
N ASN A 104 27.15 -22.38 25.92
CA ASN A 104 27.65 -21.65 27.10
C ASN A 104 28.81 -20.69 26.79
N LYS A 105 28.73 -19.53 27.47
CA LYS A 105 29.81 -18.68 28.01
C LYS A 105 31.22 -18.89 27.48
N SER A 106 31.83 -17.85 26.91
CA SER A 106 32.78 -16.95 27.59
C SER A 106 33.56 -16.12 26.57
N ALA A 107 33.87 -14.89 26.99
CA ALA A 107 35.06 -14.08 26.70
C ALA A 107 35.56 -13.95 25.25
N ASP A 108 35.60 -12.68 24.81
CA ASP A 108 36.56 -12.03 23.92
C ASP A 108 37.23 -12.81 22.77
N ASP A 109 37.28 -12.14 21.61
CA ASP A 109 38.08 -12.45 20.41
C ASP A 109 37.46 -13.21 19.23
N ASP A 110 36.14 -13.18 19.04
CA ASP A 110 35.52 -13.55 17.75
C ASP A 110 35.48 -12.37 16.75
N ARG A 111 36.64 -11.77 16.45
CA ARG A 111 36.77 -10.84 15.31
C ARG A 111 37.66 -11.45 14.25
N PRO A 112 37.19 -11.59 13.00
CA PRO A 112 38.00 -12.17 11.94
C PRO A 112 39.21 -11.28 11.67
N THR A 113 40.41 -11.83 11.83
CA THR A 113 41.66 -11.15 11.49
C THR A 113 42.21 -11.68 10.17
N LEU A 114 42.66 -10.77 9.29
CA LEU A 114 43.33 -11.15 8.05
C LEU A 114 44.76 -11.62 8.37
N LYS A 115 45.05 -12.89 8.08
CA LYS A 115 46.42 -13.40 8.05
C LYS A 115 47.02 -13.13 6.67
N ARG A 116 48.18 -12.45 6.64
CA ARG A 116 49.00 -12.34 5.42
C ARG A 116 49.65 -13.70 5.17
N ARG A 117 49.65 -14.15 3.92
CA ARG A 117 50.39 -15.34 3.48
C ARG A 117 51.86 -14.94 3.37
N ASP A 118 52.75 -15.71 4.00
CA ASP A 118 54.19 -15.53 3.84
C ASP A 118 54.61 -16.07 2.47
N ASP A 119 55.04 -15.18 1.57
CA ASP A 119 55.65 -15.55 0.30
C ASP A 119 57.06 -16.11 0.54
N GLN A 120 57.21 -17.43 0.57
CA GLN A 120 58.51 -18.07 0.45
C GLN A 120 58.98 -18.04 -1.00
N ASN A 121 59.69 -16.98 -1.35
CA ASN A 121 60.52 -16.89 -2.54
C ASN A 121 61.81 -17.70 -2.31
N GLN A 122 61.83 -18.94 -2.80
CA GLN A 122 63.03 -19.78 -2.89
C GLN A 122 63.72 -19.48 -4.22
N ASN A 123 64.89 -18.86 -4.17
CA ASN A 123 65.94 -19.03 -5.18
C ASN A 123 67.31 -18.93 -4.52
#